data_AF-A0A950DI24-F1
#
_entry.id   AF-A0A950DI24-F1
#
_cell.length_a   1.000
_cell.length_b   1.000
_cell.length_c   1.000
_cell.angle_alpha   90.00
_cell.angle_beta   90.00
_cell.angle_gamma   90.00
#
_symmetry.space_group_name_H-M   'P 1'
#
loop_
_entity.id
_entity.type
_entity.pdbx_description
1 polymer ?
#
loop_
_entity_poly.entity_id
_entity_poly.type
_entity_poly.pdbx_seq_one_letter_code
_entity_poly.pdbx_strand_id
1 'polypeptide(L)' 'MAAVHVSDAVRLFRLLLERGEAGARCHAVGEEGVALRSIAEVIGAGLKVRVESITPEEASAYFG' A
#
# COMPACT_ATOMS: atom_id res chain seq x y z
N MET A 1 5.31 -6.13 4.65
CA MET A 1 4.51 -6.76 5.73
C MET A 1 3.80 -5.62 6.43
N ALA A 2 2.48 -5.70 6.56
CA ALA A 2 1.71 -4.73 7.33
C ALA A 2 1.46 -5.28 8.74
N ALA A 3 1.53 -4.43 9.76
CA ALA A 3 1.16 -4.76 11.12
C ALA A 3 -0.33 -4.52 11.36
N VAL A 4 -0.88 -5.24 12.34
CA VAL A 4 -2.25 -5.07 12.81
C VAL A 4 -2.30 -5.43 14.29
N HIS A 5 -3.14 -4.74 15.06
CA HIS A 5 -3.35 -5.10 16.45
C HIS A 5 -4.16 -6.41 16.56
N VAL A 6 -3.81 -7.26 17.53
CA VAL A 6 -4.39 -8.60 17.66
C VAL A 6 -5.92 -8.54 17.85
N SER A 7 -6.45 -7.57 18.61
CA SER A 7 -7.90 -7.42 18.80
C SER A 7 -8.65 -7.12 17.50
N ASP A 8 -8.04 -6.33 16.62
CA ASP A 8 -8.66 -5.93 15.36
C ASP A 8 -8.65 -7.09 14.36
N ALA A 9 -7.57 -7.86 14.35
CA ALA A 9 -7.51 -9.12 13.61
C ALA A 9 -8.60 -10.10 14.08
N VAL A 10 -8.76 -10.29 15.40
CA VAL A 10 -9.82 -11.14 15.97
C VAL A 10 -11.21 -10.66 15.56
N ARG A 11 -11.46 -9.35 15.62
CA ARG A 11 -12.74 -8.76 15.20
C ARG A 11 -13.02 -9.00 13.71
N LEU A 12 -12.02 -8.87 12.85
CA LEU A 12 -12.13 -9.16 11.42
C LEU A 12 -12.51 -10.64 11.17
N PHE A 13 -11.80 -11.58 11.80
CA PHE A 13 -12.10 -13.01 11.63
C PHE A 13 -13.49 -13.38 12.14
N ARG A 14 -13.93 -12.80 13.26
CA ARG A 14 -15.29 -13.02 13.77
C ARG A 14 -16.34 -12.57 12.74
N LEU A 15 -16.15 -11.39 12.14
CA LEU A 15 -17.07 -10.88 11.11
C LEU A 15 -17.09 -11.74 9.86
N LEU A 16 -15.95 -12.29 9.44
CA LEU A 16 -15.87 -13.18 8.29
C LEU A 16 -16.58 -14.51 8.52
N LEU A 17 -16.48 -15.07 9.73
CA LEU A 17 -17.22 -16.28 10.09
C LEU A 17 -18.73 -16.03 10.15
N GLU A 18 -19.15 -14.89 10.67
CA GLU A 18 -20.58 -14.56 10.84
C GLU A 18 -21.25 -14.11 9.54
N ARG A 19 -20.52 -13.42 8.64
CA ARG A 19 -21.11 -12.68 7.51
C ARG A 19 -20.33 -12.79 6.20
N GLY A 20 -19.19 -13.47 6.18
CA GLY A 20 -18.34 -13.58 5.00
C GLY A 20 -18.86 -14.60 3.99
N GLU A 21 -18.33 -14.53 2.76
CA GLU A 21 -18.57 -15.55 1.74
C GLU A 21 -17.67 -16.77 1.97
N ALA A 22 -18.20 -17.97 1.73
CA ALA A 22 -17.43 -19.20 1.83
C ALA A 22 -16.24 -19.17 0.86
N GLY A 23 -15.04 -19.42 1.39
CA GLY A 23 -13.80 -19.38 0.63
C GLY A 23 -13.18 -18.00 0.45
N ALA A 24 -13.78 -16.94 1.02
CA ALA A 24 -13.18 -15.61 1.02
C ALA A 24 -11.84 -15.60 1.78
N ARG A 25 -10.85 -14.93 1.20
CA ARG A 25 -9.55 -14.67 1.82
C ARG A 25 -9.46 -13.19 2.17
N CYS A 26 -9.08 -12.89 3.39
CA CYS A 26 -8.87 -11.53 3.86
C CYS A 26 -7.41 -11.34 4.30
N HIS A 27 -6.97 -10.09 4.32
CA HIS A 27 -5.71 -9.70 4.94
C HIS A 27 -6.00 -8.56 5.92
N ALA A 28 -5.73 -8.78 7.20
CA ALA A 28 -5.89 -7.74 8.22
C ALA A 28 -4.73 -6.76 8.14
N VAL A 29 -5.02 -5.51 7.81
CA VAL A 29 -4.03 -4.44 7.68
C VAL A 29 -4.44 -3.31 8.63
N GLY A 30 -3.64 -3.07 9.66
CA GLY A 30 -3.84 -1.98 10.63
C GLY A 30 -2.92 -0.77 10.39
N GLU A 31 -1.93 -0.93 9.51
CA GLU A 31 -1.03 0.15 9.11
C GLU A 31 -1.52 0.82 7.82
N GLU A 32 -1.43 2.15 7.80
CA GLU A 32 -1.59 2.92 6.57
C GLU A 32 -0.26 2.93 5.81
N GLY A 33 -0.28 2.53 4.53
CA GLY A 33 0.91 2.52 3.69
C GLY A 33 1.42 3.94 3.41
N VAL A 34 2.73 4.09 3.22
CA VAL A 34 3.30 5.37 2.77
C VAL A 34 3.09 5.51 1.26
N ALA A 35 2.57 6.66 0.83
CA ALA A 35 2.43 6.94 -0.59
C ALA A 35 3.79 6.87 -1.30
N LEU A 36 3.86 6.13 -2.42
CA LEU A 36 5.10 5.95 -3.19
C LEU A 36 5.71 7.30 -3.60
N ARG A 37 4.88 8.29 -3.90
CA ARG A 37 5.30 9.67 -4.17
C ARG A 37 6.09 10.27 -3.01
N SER A 38 5.60 10.13 -1.78
CA SER A 38 6.27 10.67 -0.60
C SER A 38 7.63 10.01 -0.38
N ILE A 39 7.74 8.70 -0.62
CA ILE A 39 9.03 7.99 -0.60
C ILE A 39 9.97 8.57 -1.66
N ALA A 40 9.49 8.73 -2.90
CA ALA A 40 10.28 9.28 -3.99
C ALA A 40 10.74 10.71 -3.70
N GLU A 41 9.88 11.56 -3.14
CA GLU A 41 10.20 12.94 -2.74
C GLU A 41 11.31 12.99 -1.67
N VAL A 42 11.25 12.13 -0.65
CA VAL A 42 12.30 12.05 0.39
C VAL A 42 13.64 11.62 -0.23
N ILE A 43 13.62 10.63 -1.11
CA ILE A 43 14.83 10.16 -1.81
C ILE A 43 15.39 11.28 -2.71
N GLY A 44 14.54 11.92 -3.51
CA GLY A 44 14.93 13.00 -4.42
C GLY A 44 15.50 14.20 -3.68
N ALA A 45 14.91 14.57 -2.54
CA ALA A 45 15.44 15.60 -1.66
C ALA A 45 16.83 15.24 -1.11
N GLY A 46 17.04 13.99 -0.67
CA GLY A 46 18.33 13.49 -0.20
C GLY A 46 19.41 13.50 -1.29
N LEU A 47 19.02 13.25 -2.54
CA LEU A 47 19.92 13.23 -3.70
C LEU A 47 20.01 14.56 -4.45
N LYS A 48 19.24 15.58 -4.04
CA LYS A 48 19.10 16.88 -4.71
C LYS A 48 18.69 16.78 -6.18
N VAL A 49 17.78 15.86 -6.49
CA VAL A 49 17.21 15.67 -7.83
C VAL A 49 15.71 15.93 -7.82
N ARG A 50 15.18 16.43 -8.95
CA ARG A 50 13.75 16.68 -9.11
C ARG A 50 13.00 15.36 -9.25
N VAL A 51 11.88 15.24 -8.54
CA VAL A 51 10.93 14.14 -8.68
C VAL A 51 9.76 14.62 -9.54
N GLU A 52 9.49 13.91 -10.63
CA GLU A 52 8.38 14.20 -11.52
C GLU A 52 7.48 12.97 -11.65
N SER A 53 6.18 13.23 -11.81
CA SER A 53 5.18 12.20 -12.06
C SER A 53 4.76 12.30 -13.51
N ILE A 54 5.10 11.27 -14.28
CA ILE A 54 4.81 11.18 -15.71
C ILE A 54 3.75 10.11 -15.95
N THR A 55 3.08 10.16 -17.10
CA THR A 55 2.10 9.14 -17.49
C THR A 55 2.80 7.82 -17.85
N PRO A 56 2.08 6.68 -17.86
CA PRO A 56 2.64 5.40 -18.32
C PRO A 56 3.23 5.47 -19.73
N GLU A 57 2.62 6.23 -20.63
CA GLU A 57 3.06 6.40 -22.02
C GLU A 57 4.38 7.20 -22.08
N GLU A 58 4.46 8.30 -21.32
CA GLU A 58 5.70 9.08 -21.15
C GLU A 58 6.80 8.23 -20.50
N ALA A 59 6.45 7.39 -19.52
CA ALA A 59 7.39 6.49 -18.86
C ALA A 59 7.97 5.44 -19.82
N SER A 60 7.15 4.84 -20.68
CA SER A 60 7.63 3.92 -21.70
C SER A 60 8.60 4.59 -22.67
N ALA A 61 8.32 5.83 -23.08
CA ALA A 61 9.23 6.59 -23.95
C ALA A 61 10.55 6.99 -23.26
N TYR A 62 10.52 7.22 -21.94
CA TYR A 62 11.70 7.65 -21.17
C TYR A 62 12.59 6.48 -20.73
N PHE A 63 12.01 5.32 -20.40
CA PHE A 63 12.72 4.18 -19.80
C PHE A 63 12.91 2.97 -20.73
N GLY A 64 12.20 2.87 -21.86
CA GLY A 64 12.34 1.80 -22.86
C GLY A 64 11.88 0.43 -22.38
#